data_AF-A0A9P8IF13-F1
#
_entry.id   AF-A0A9P8IF13-F1
#
_cell.length_a   1.000
_cell.length_b   1.000
_cell.length_c   1.000
_cell.angle_alpha   90.00
_cell.angle_beta   90.00
_cell.angle_gamma   90.00
#
_symmetry.space_group_name_H-M   'P 1'
#
loop_
_entity.id
_entity.type
_entity.pdbx_description
1 polymer ?
#
loop_
_entity_poly.entity_id
_entity_poly.type
_entity_poly.pdbx_seq_one_letter_code
_entity_poly.pdbx_strand_id
1 'polypeptide(L)'
;MPNQDGVYVGFWTDYDQSSPLRQRLTLPNQDAATLLAFLAIIVTIAAGSSWGLWRMILHMLGRPRRTGEPVRDSQRVILRTVSSDLSAVIRLVEVMFAEQTSLRKYPQPLRKLLPVLVIALVHWLSFLCAGIFTSKISLGNIVIGDGGANCGYYISPGMDESPPGTLPDDQLDWLDTLANNTVAAENYARNCYEAENIADCNRLASQRLEWRATHNASCPFAPGICLEGDNSALTLDTGHLPFSKLGINIASHYSFRRVMTCSPLNNAPFIYPKNLTSGEATGTPEQNRAYKLAPKVPLAYIYSPGTVNDINVTYLAISDTYSGYRLSHYPLDNDPNRATGPHAPLNPKGGEGDVTVIYLSMNGITFTKPSYDPFFSATFPAVDDRDGRTYYLKDYYATSLACVDQLQICNLDKNECGPLESIMNSSGWWPYDNKTVPFREKAATNLVRLSIIYSRVSEAIGRLGSRALRLMDNYERPYQLRVDREQWKTEVSHWFNTGLAQIQLNLLRTVHISPSLNKDHLTNPLNTTKSKDITCRLVKFHSIGYTSLSVFGIGFVVVFSAFLLILGLAEPLVLKLVGCVHPPLVEAWKNDDIFQFSKDANKGAGEYAAVPAHAGGSGGAAPGHGNPA
;
A
#
# COMPACT_ATOMS: atom_id res chain seq x y z
N MET A 1 -23.72 6.02 -13.16
CA MET A 1 -24.20 4.96 -12.25
C MET A 1 -23.34 5.02 -11.00
N PRO A 2 -23.89 4.89 -9.78
CA PRO A 2 -23.05 4.82 -8.59
C PRO A 2 -22.10 3.63 -8.72
N ASN A 3 -20.83 3.85 -8.40
CA ASN A 3 -19.81 2.84 -8.55
C ASN A 3 -20.01 1.76 -7.47
N GLN A 4 -20.28 0.51 -7.86
CA GLN A 4 -20.56 -0.55 -6.88
C GLN A 4 -19.34 -0.96 -6.06
N ASP A 5 -18.14 -0.56 -6.50
CA ASP A 5 -16.87 -0.95 -5.89
C ASP A 5 -16.38 0.03 -4.81
N GLY A 6 -17.15 1.08 -4.46
CA GLY A 6 -16.75 2.07 -3.45
C GLY A 6 -15.52 2.93 -3.82
N VAL A 7 -15.11 2.93 -5.10
CA VAL A 7 -13.94 3.67 -5.60
C VAL A 7 -14.37 5.00 -6.23
N TYR A 8 -13.68 6.09 -5.87
CA TYR A 8 -13.88 7.38 -6.51
C TYR A 8 -13.23 7.40 -7.91
N VAL A 9 -14.05 7.64 -8.94
CA VAL A 9 -13.61 7.82 -10.32
C VAL A 9 -13.56 9.32 -10.64
N GLY A 10 -12.41 9.79 -11.14
CA GLY A 10 -12.19 11.20 -11.46
C GLY A 10 -10.91 11.78 -10.87
N PHE A 11 -10.86 13.10 -10.85
CA PHE A 11 -9.67 13.86 -10.43
C PHE A 11 -9.59 13.98 -8.90
N TRP A 12 -8.44 13.66 -8.33
CA TRP A 12 -8.18 13.83 -6.91
C TRP A 12 -6.74 14.24 -6.64
N THR A 13 -6.50 14.73 -5.43
CA THR A 13 -5.17 15.17 -4.98
C THR A 13 -4.59 14.15 -4.04
N ASP A 14 -3.42 13.62 -4.38
CA ASP A 14 -2.60 12.77 -3.52
C ASP A 14 -1.65 13.64 -2.71
N TYR A 15 -1.94 13.81 -1.42
CA TYR A 15 -1.18 14.67 -0.54
C TYR A 15 0.19 14.10 -0.14
N ASP A 16 0.49 12.84 -0.50
CA ASP A 16 1.84 12.28 -0.32
C ASP A 16 2.85 12.84 -1.35
N GLN A 17 2.37 13.52 -2.38
CA GLN A 17 3.20 14.10 -3.44
C GLN A 17 3.16 15.62 -3.41
N SER A 18 4.25 16.23 -3.86
CA SER A 18 4.33 17.68 -4.03
C SER A 18 3.65 18.14 -5.33
N SER A 19 3.26 19.41 -5.37
CA SER A 19 2.85 20.07 -6.63
C SER A 19 4.05 20.17 -7.58
N PRO A 20 3.92 19.90 -8.90
CA PRO A 20 2.68 19.65 -9.65
C PRO A 20 2.26 18.16 -9.75
N LEU A 21 3.02 17.21 -9.21
CA LEU A 21 2.83 15.76 -9.41
C LEU A 21 1.67 15.14 -8.60
N ARG A 22 1.09 15.89 -7.65
CA ARG A 22 0.01 15.45 -6.77
C ARG A 22 -1.34 15.19 -7.41
N GLN A 23 -1.59 15.67 -8.63
CA GLN A 23 -2.89 15.51 -9.28
C GLN A 23 -2.99 14.13 -9.94
N ARG A 24 -4.02 13.37 -9.56
CA ARG A 24 -4.29 12.02 -10.03
C ARG A 24 -5.65 11.97 -10.73
N LEU A 25 -5.77 11.09 -11.71
CA LEU A 25 -7.03 10.74 -12.37
C LEU A 25 -7.26 9.24 -12.22
N THR A 26 -8.26 8.85 -11.42
CA THR A 26 -8.66 7.44 -11.29
C THR A 26 -9.67 7.08 -12.35
N LEU A 27 -9.43 5.99 -13.08
CA LEU A 27 -10.33 5.41 -14.07
C LEU A 27 -10.42 3.89 -13.90
N PRO A 28 -11.52 3.25 -14.35
CA PRO A 28 -11.55 1.81 -14.56
C PRO A 28 -10.38 1.35 -15.45
N ASN A 29 -9.85 0.15 -15.23
CA ASN A 29 -8.66 -0.33 -15.95
C ASN A 29 -8.80 -0.27 -17.48
N GLN A 30 -9.99 -0.56 -18.01
CA GLN A 30 -10.26 -0.51 -19.46
C GLN A 30 -10.18 0.92 -20.01
N ASP A 31 -10.77 1.88 -19.30
CA ASP A 31 -10.76 3.29 -19.68
C ASP A 31 -9.35 3.88 -19.55
N ALA A 32 -8.62 3.52 -18.48
CA ALA A 32 -7.23 3.91 -18.28
C ALA A 32 -6.33 3.39 -19.41
N ALA A 33 -6.47 2.11 -19.79
CA ALA A 33 -5.73 1.51 -20.90
C ALA A 33 -6.06 2.20 -22.23
N THR A 34 -7.34 2.52 -22.46
CA THR A 34 -7.78 3.25 -23.67
C THR A 34 -7.15 4.64 -23.75
N LEU A 35 -7.11 5.38 -22.63
CA LEU A 35 -6.47 6.69 -22.58
C LEU A 35 -4.96 6.60 -22.81
N LEU A 36 -4.27 5.61 -22.23
CA LEU A 36 -2.84 5.41 -22.44
C LEU A 36 -2.53 5.07 -23.91
N ALA A 37 -3.34 4.22 -24.54
CA ALA A 37 -3.22 3.90 -25.96
C ALA A 37 -3.41 5.16 -26.83
N PHE A 38 -4.41 5.98 -26.52
CA PHE A 38 -4.65 7.25 -27.20
C PHE A 38 -3.46 8.21 -27.07
N LEU A 39 -2.84 8.32 -25.89
CA LEU A 39 -1.64 9.14 -25.68
C LEU A 39 -0.45 8.63 -26.50
N ALA A 40 -0.25 7.31 -26.59
CA ALA A 40 0.80 6.74 -27.43
C ALA A 40 0.59 7.04 -28.93
N ILE A 41 -0.67 7.03 -29.39
CA ILE A 41 -1.02 7.43 -30.77
C ILE A 41 -0.68 8.91 -30.99
N ILE A 42 -1.05 9.80 -30.07
CA ILE A 42 -0.72 11.24 -30.16
C ILE A 42 0.80 11.46 -30.26
N VAL A 43 1.59 10.74 -29.46
CA VAL A 43 3.06 10.79 -29.53
C VAL A 43 3.56 10.36 -30.92
N THR A 44 2.96 9.32 -31.49
CA THR A 44 3.31 8.83 -32.84
C THR A 44 3.00 9.87 -33.93
N ILE A 45 1.86 10.55 -33.85
CA ILE A 45 1.51 11.62 -34.81
C ILE A 45 2.50 12.79 -34.65
N ALA A 46 2.81 13.18 -33.42
CA ALA A 46 3.79 14.23 -33.12
C ALA A 46 5.20 13.88 -33.64
N ALA A 47 5.60 12.61 -33.59
CA ALA A 47 6.86 12.12 -34.16
C ALA A 47 6.93 12.40 -35.67
N GLY A 48 5.87 12.06 -36.41
CA GLY A 48 5.81 12.32 -37.85
C GLY A 48 5.91 13.81 -38.19
N SER A 49 5.18 14.67 -37.47
CA SER A 49 5.24 16.12 -37.65
C SER A 49 6.61 16.71 -37.27
N SER A 50 7.22 16.25 -36.18
CA SER A 50 8.57 16.63 -35.76
C SER A 50 9.62 16.23 -36.80
N TRP A 51 9.53 15.01 -37.33
CA TRP A 51 10.43 14.54 -38.38
C TRP A 51 10.35 15.43 -39.62
N GLY A 52 9.15 15.92 -39.97
CA GLY A 52 8.92 16.89 -41.03
C GLY A 52 9.81 18.13 -40.96
N LEU A 53 10.08 18.63 -39.76
CA LEU A 53 10.97 19.76 -39.52
C LEU A 53 12.44 19.36 -39.56
N TRP A 54 12.78 18.24 -38.91
CA TRP A 54 14.15 17.75 -38.86
C TRP A 54 14.70 17.46 -40.25
N ARG A 55 13.94 16.79 -41.12
CA ARG A 55 14.35 16.53 -42.50
C ARG A 55 14.61 17.82 -43.29
N MET A 56 13.83 18.88 -43.06
CA MET A 56 14.01 20.20 -43.69
C MET A 56 15.29 20.87 -43.17
N ILE A 57 15.50 20.89 -41.85
CA ILE A 57 16.71 21.44 -41.23
C ILE A 57 17.96 20.71 -41.74
N LEU A 58 17.94 19.38 -41.75
CA LEU A 58 19.06 18.55 -42.21
C LEU A 58 19.35 18.76 -43.70
N HIS A 59 18.32 18.94 -44.53
CA HIS A 59 18.49 19.28 -45.94
C HIS A 59 19.13 20.67 -46.11
N MET A 60 18.63 21.68 -45.38
CA MET A 60 19.12 23.06 -45.44
C MET A 60 20.58 23.22 -44.99
N LEU A 61 21.00 22.47 -43.96
CA LEU A 61 22.40 22.44 -43.50
C LEU A 61 23.33 21.85 -44.57
N GLY A 62 22.81 20.99 -45.45
CA GLY A 62 23.52 20.37 -46.56
C GLY A 62 23.66 21.27 -47.79
N ARG A 63 24.28 22.46 -47.68
CA ARG A 63 24.62 23.49 -48.72
C ARG A 63 24.07 23.28 -50.17
N PRO A 64 23.42 24.26 -50.81
CA PRO A 64 22.47 24.09 -51.93
C PRO A 64 23.01 23.63 -53.30
N ARG A 65 24.32 23.41 -53.51
CA ARG A 65 24.83 23.00 -54.83
C ARG A 65 24.85 21.47 -55.00
N ARG A 66 24.36 20.97 -56.15
CA ARG A 66 24.67 19.62 -56.64
C ARG A 66 26.19 19.53 -56.78
N THR A 67 26.79 18.54 -56.13
CA THR A 67 28.25 18.33 -56.15
C THR A 67 28.65 17.26 -57.16
N GLY A 68 27.69 16.56 -57.78
CA GLY A 68 27.96 15.35 -58.54
C GLY A 68 28.42 14.18 -57.66
N GLU A 69 28.11 14.23 -56.36
CA GLU A 69 28.41 13.16 -55.40
C GLU A 69 27.15 12.29 -55.23
N PRO A 70 27.09 11.06 -55.76
CA PRO A 70 25.86 10.24 -55.79
C PRO A 70 25.24 10.05 -54.41
N VAL A 71 26.06 9.74 -53.41
CA VAL A 71 25.65 9.55 -52.00
C VAL A 71 24.97 10.79 -51.43
N ARG A 72 25.47 11.99 -51.77
CA ARG A 72 24.95 13.26 -51.25
C ARG A 72 23.65 13.66 -51.94
N ASP A 73 23.56 13.40 -53.24
CA ASP A 73 22.34 13.67 -54.01
C ASP A 73 21.23 12.68 -53.58
N SER A 74 21.53 11.39 -53.37
CA SER A 74 20.59 10.42 -52.78
C SER A 74 20.13 10.82 -51.38
N GLN A 75 21.04 11.28 -50.51
CA GLN A 75 20.68 11.77 -49.17
C GLN A 75 19.66 12.92 -49.21
N ARG A 76 19.82 13.87 -50.13
CA ARG A 76 18.89 15.01 -50.27
C ARG A 76 17.52 14.57 -50.76
N VAL A 77 17.49 13.70 -51.76
CA VAL A 77 16.25 13.12 -52.27
C VAL A 77 15.52 12.41 -51.13
N ILE A 78 16.22 11.59 -50.35
CA ILE A 78 15.64 10.89 -49.19
C ILE A 78 15.05 11.89 -48.18
N LEU A 79 15.81 12.90 -47.76
CA LEU A 79 15.32 13.90 -46.79
C LEU A 79 14.10 14.69 -47.31
N ARG A 80 14.01 14.91 -48.62
CA ARG A 80 12.89 15.65 -49.23
C ARG A 80 11.64 14.80 -49.43
N THR A 81 11.80 13.52 -49.73
CA THR A 81 10.68 12.65 -50.15
C THR A 81 10.21 11.69 -49.08
N VAL A 82 11.08 11.27 -48.16
CA VAL A 82 10.71 10.28 -47.16
C VAL A 82 10.14 10.98 -45.92
N SER A 83 8.84 10.78 -45.71
CA SER A 83 8.06 11.41 -44.63
C SER A 83 8.15 10.67 -43.29
N SER A 84 8.68 9.45 -43.25
CA SER A 84 8.88 8.64 -42.05
C SER A 84 10.36 8.57 -41.68
N ASP A 85 10.68 8.74 -40.41
CA ASP A 85 12.05 8.67 -39.88
C ASP A 85 12.66 7.28 -40.01
N LEU A 86 11.93 6.22 -39.65
CA LEU A 86 12.37 4.83 -39.83
C LEU A 86 12.63 4.52 -41.30
N SER A 87 11.73 4.95 -42.19
CA SER A 87 11.93 4.79 -43.63
C SER A 87 13.18 5.53 -44.10
N ALA A 88 13.47 6.73 -43.57
CA ALA A 88 14.68 7.47 -43.91
C ALA A 88 15.94 6.71 -43.44
N VAL A 89 15.94 6.14 -42.22
CA VAL A 89 17.02 5.28 -41.73
C VAL A 89 17.26 4.10 -42.68
N ILE A 90 16.21 3.37 -43.04
CA ILE A 90 16.31 2.20 -43.96
C ILE A 90 16.90 2.64 -45.30
N ARG A 91 16.39 3.71 -45.92
CA ARG A 91 16.88 4.20 -47.21
C ARG A 91 18.34 4.70 -47.15
N LEU A 92 18.73 5.38 -46.07
CA LEU A 92 20.12 5.82 -45.89
C LEU A 92 21.07 4.63 -45.73
N VAL A 93 20.64 3.55 -45.06
CA VAL A 93 21.39 2.30 -44.94
C VAL A 93 21.50 1.59 -46.29
N GLU A 94 20.42 1.52 -47.07
CA GLU A 94 20.44 0.99 -48.43
C GLU A 94 21.46 1.71 -49.31
N VAL A 95 21.54 3.05 -49.24
CA VAL A 95 22.56 3.85 -49.96
C VAL A 95 23.97 3.49 -49.51
N MET A 96 24.21 3.24 -48.21
CA MET A 96 25.53 2.80 -47.73
C MET A 96 25.96 1.45 -48.31
N PHE A 97 25.00 0.52 -48.48
CA PHE A 97 25.27 -0.79 -49.06
C PHE A 97 25.42 -0.73 -50.59
N ALA A 98 24.55 0.02 -51.27
CA ALA A 98 24.60 0.19 -52.72
C ALA A 98 25.91 0.85 -53.18
N GLU A 99 26.40 1.83 -52.43
CA GLU A 99 27.64 2.58 -52.74
C GLU A 99 28.87 2.07 -51.98
N GLN A 100 28.83 0.85 -51.43
CA GLN A 100 29.87 0.33 -50.52
C GLN A 100 31.28 0.33 -51.13
N THR A 101 31.41 0.03 -52.42
CA THR A 101 32.69 0.04 -53.14
C THR A 101 33.24 1.45 -53.33
N SER A 102 32.38 2.41 -53.68
CA SER A 102 32.73 3.85 -53.77
C SER A 102 33.13 4.42 -52.40
N LEU A 103 32.39 4.08 -51.35
CA LEU A 103 32.60 4.56 -49.98
C LEU A 103 33.90 4.01 -49.35
N ARG A 104 34.29 2.77 -49.69
CA ARG A 104 35.59 2.20 -49.30
C ARG A 104 36.77 2.93 -49.93
N LYS A 105 36.61 3.38 -51.17
CA LYS A 105 37.66 4.09 -51.92
C LYS A 105 37.76 5.57 -51.53
N TYR A 106 36.62 6.19 -51.18
CA TYR A 106 36.54 7.59 -50.75
C TYR A 106 35.63 7.74 -49.51
N PRO A 107 36.18 7.91 -48.30
CA PRO A 107 35.38 7.96 -47.07
C PRO A 107 34.73 9.33 -46.78
N GLN A 108 35.04 10.37 -47.55
CA GLN A 108 34.53 11.73 -47.33
C GLN A 108 32.99 11.85 -47.41
N PRO A 109 32.28 11.17 -48.34
CA PRO A 109 30.82 11.17 -48.37
C PRO A 109 30.20 10.47 -47.15
N LEU A 110 30.85 9.41 -46.64
CA LEU A 110 30.40 8.68 -45.44
C LEU A 110 30.37 9.59 -44.21
N ARG A 111 31.38 10.47 -44.04
CA ARG A 111 31.42 11.45 -42.93
C ARG A 111 30.27 12.47 -42.97
N LYS A 112 29.65 12.67 -44.13
CA LYS A 112 28.52 13.60 -44.31
C LYS A 112 27.16 12.89 -44.20
N LEU A 113 27.09 11.60 -44.53
CA LEU A 113 25.90 10.76 -44.43
C LEU A 113 25.65 10.29 -42.98
N LEU A 114 26.71 9.91 -42.27
CA LEU A 114 26.62 9.34 -40.93
C LEU A 114 25.90 10.24 -39.92
N PRO A 115 26.13 11.58 -39.86
CA PRO A 115 25.40 12.45 -38.95
C PRO A 115 23.88 12.45 -39.19
N VAL A 116 23.45 12.40 -40.46
CA VAL A 116 22.02 12.38 -40.80
C VAL A 116 21.38 11.04 -40.43
N LEU A 117 22.08 9.93 -40.68
CA LEU A 117 21.64 8.61 -40.23
C LEU A 117 21.51 8.55 -38.70
N VAL A 118 22.50 9.06 -37.97
CA VAL A 118 22.49 9.08 -36.51
C VAL A 118 21.33 9.94 -35.99
N ILE A 119 21.10 11.12 -36.56
CA ILE A 119 19.99 11.99 -36.16
C ILE A 119 18.63 11.32 -36.45
N ALA A 120 18.45 10.71 -37.62
CA ALA A 120 17.24 9.97 -37.96
C ALA A 120 16.99 8.80 -37.00
N LEU A 121 18.04 8.04 -36.69
CA LEU A 121 17.96 6.91 -35.76
C LEU A 121 17.65 7.36 -34.33
N VAL A 122 18.32 8.40 -33.84
CA VAL A 122 18.09 8.97 -32.51
C VAL A 122 16.68 9.55 -32.42
N HIS A 123 16.21 10.24 -33.44
CA HIS A 123 14.83 10.75 -33.49
C HIS A 123 13.82 9.60 -33.38
N TRP A 124 13.94 8.59 -34.24
CA TRP A 124 13.06 7.42 -34.23
C TRP A 124 13.07 6.70 -32.89
N LEU A 125 14.26 6.39 -32.34
CA LEU A 125 14.40 5.75 -31.04
C LEU A 125 13.80 6.60 -29.91
N SER A 126 14.00 7.92 -29.95
CA SER A 126 13.47 8.83 -28.92
C SER A 126 11.95 8.81 -28.89
N PHE A 127 11.29 8.85 -30.04
CA PHE A 127 9.82 8.81 -30.11
C PHE A 127 9.25 7.41 -29.86
N LEU A 128 9.95 6.35 -30.26
CA LEU A 128 9.61 4.97 -29.88
C LEU A 128 9.63 4.82 -28.35
N CYS A 129 10.71 5.27 -27.71
CA CYS A 129 10.82 5.29 -26.26
C CYS A 129 9.71 6.16 -25.66
N ALA A 130 9.50 7.39 -26.14
CA ALA A 130 8.46 8.28 -25.63
C ALA A 130 7.06 7.65 -25.68
N GLY A 131 6.73 6.94 -26.76
CA GLY A 131 5.49 6.17 -26.90
C GLY A 131 5.36 5.09 -25.82
N ILE A 132 6.41 4.32 -25.55
CA ILE A 132 6.43 3.31 -24.48
C ILE A 132 6.34 3.96 -23.09
N PHE A 133 7.03 5.09 -22.89
CA PHE A 133 7.03 5.83 -21.63
C PHE A 133 5.67 6.43 -21.27
N THR A 134 4.72 6.53 -22.21
CA THR A 134 3.33 6.86 -21.86
C THR A 134 2.75 5.91 -20.81
N SER A 135 3.16 4.64 -20.80
CA SER A 135 2.77 3.68 -19.75
C SER A 135 3.18 4.10 -18.33
N LYS A 136 4.25 4.90 -18.17
CA LYS A 136 4.68 5.45 -16.86
C LYS A 136 3.76 6.53 -16.31
N ILE A 137 2.79 7.00 -17.11
CA ILE A 137 1.68 7.83 -16.62
C ILE A 137 0.77 7.02 -15.70
N SER A 138 0.71 5.69 -15.86
CA SER A 138 0.07 4.80 -14.90
C SER A 138 0.90 4.71 -13.62
N LEU A 139 0.26 5.03 -12.50
CA LEU A 139 0.90 5.09 -11.17
C LEU A 139 0.46 3.92 -10.30
N GLY A 140 -0.19 2.92 -10.91
CA GLY A 140 -0.69 1.73 -10.25
C GLY A 140 -2.13 1.89 -9.78
N ASN A 141 -2.48 1.10 -8.77
CA ASN A 141 -3.85 0.80 -8.38
C ASN A 141 -4.23 1.35 -7.00
N ILE A 142 -3.42 2.26 -6.45
CA ILE A 142 -3.79 3.04 -5.27
C ILE A 142 -4.86 4.05 -5.68
N VAL A 143 -6.01 3.99 -5.04
CA VAL A 143 -7.19 4.83 -5.27
C VAL A 143 -7.72 5.37 -3.94
N ILE A 144 -8.72 6.25 -4.00
CA ILE A 144 -9.46 6.72 -2.82
C ILE A 144 -10.91 6.25 -2.85
N GLY A 145 -11.53 6.17 -1.67
CA GLY A 145 -12.94 5.80 -1.52
C GLY A 145 -13.91 6.85 -2.06
N ASP A 146 -15.12 6.43 -2.44
CA ASP A 146 -16.23 7.31 -2.78
C ASP A 146 -17.17 7.56 -1.59
N GLY A 147 -18.00 8.61 -1.67
CA GLY A 147 -19.05 8.90 -0.70
C GLY A 147 -20.35 8.13 -0.91
N GLY A 148 -20.29 6.98 -1.60
CA GLY A 148 -21.45 6.26 -2.11
C GLY A 148 -22.22 5.46 -1.05
N ALA A 149 -23.03 4.51 -1.51
CA ALA A 149 -23.85 3.65 -0.64
C ALA A 149 -23.02 2.74 0.28
N ASN A 150 -21.79 2.42 -0.13
CA ASN A 150 -20.85 1.59 0.64
C ASN A 150 -20.05 2.38 1.68
N CYS A 151 -20.19 3.70 1.72
CA CYS A 151 -19.49 4.57 2.66
C CYS A 151 -20.22 4.66 4.01
N GLY A 152 -19.55 4.27 5.08
CA GLY A 152 -20.09 4.40 6.43
C GLY A 152 -19.22 3.79 7.52
N TYR A 153 -19.37 4.32 8.73
CA TYR A 153 -18.84 3.72 9.95
C TYR A 153 -20.06 3.38 10.80
N TYR A 154 -20.22 2.16 11.28
CA TYR A 154 -21.41 1.78 12.06
C TYR A 154 -20.99 1.49 13.49
N ILE A 155 -21.78 1.96 14.45
CA ILE A 155 -21.59 1.77 15.90
C ILE A 155 -22.93 1.44 16.55
N SER A 156 -22.92 0.81 17.71
CA SER A 156 -24.14 0.74 18.54
C SER A 156 -24.57 2.17 18.94
N PRO A 157 -25.88 2.50 18.87
CA PRO A 157 -26.44 3.80 19.27
C PRO A 157 -26.16 4.22 20.73
N GLY A 158 -25.68 3.30 21.57
CA GLY A 158 -25.35 3.56 22.97
C GLY A 158 -26.31 2.83 23.93
N MET A 159 -25.89 2.71 25.19
CA MET A 159 -26.67 2.07 26.24
C MET A 159 -27.82 2.99 26.67
N ASP A 160 -29.01 2.78 26.13
CA ASP A 160 -30.20 2.97 26.95
C ASP A 160 -30.13 1.96 28.10
N GLU A 161 -30.47 2.36 29.33
CA GLU A 161 -30.37 1.56 30.57
C GLU A 161 -31.05 0.19 30.38
N SER A 162 -30.26 -0.77 29.90
CA SER A 162 -30.72 -2.12 29.66
C SER A 162 -30.76 -2.81 31.03
N PRO A 163 -31.82 -3.58 31.34
CA PRO A 163 -31.85 -4.37 32.56
C PRO A 163 -30.56 -5.19 32.71
N PRO A 164 -29.99 -5.29 33.93
CA PRO A 164 -28.81 -6.11 34.17
C PRO A 164 -29.04 -7.55 33.66
N GLY A 165 -28.22 -8.01 32.72
CA GLY A 165 -28.30 -9.37 32.16
C GLY A 165 -29.05 -9.51 30.84
N THR A 166 -29.61 -8.44 30.27
CA THR A 166 -30.10 -8.44 28.88
C THR A 166 -29.11 -7.74 27.96
N LEU A 167 -28.69 -8.43 26.90
CA LEU A 167 -27.95 -7.84 25.78
C LEU A 167 -28.98 -7.46 24.71
N PRO A 168 -29.22 -6.17 24.43
CA PRO A 168 -30.14 -5.78 23.38
C PRO A 168 -29.60 -6.14 21.98
N ASP A 169 -30.48 -6.23 20.99
CA ASP A 169 -30.13 -6.71 19.65
C ASP A 169 -29.06 -5.83 18.96
N ASP A 170 -29.08 -4.51 19.17
CA ASP A 170 -28.06 -3.59 18.64
C ASP A 170 -26.67 -3.89 19.19
N GLN A 171 -26.61 -4.27 20.46
CA GLN A 171 -25.36 -4.67 21.11
C GLN A 171 -24.89 -6.02 20.56
N LEU A 172 -25.78 -6.98 20.35
CA LEU A 172 -25.41 -8.27 19.75
C LEU A 172 -24.87 -8.11 18.34
N ASP A 173 -25.56 -7.35 17.47
CA ASP A 173 -25.13 -7.05 16.10
C ASP A 173 -23.78 -6.32 16.09
N TRP A 174 -23.58 -5.38 17.02
CA TRP A 174 -22.31 -4.68 17.19
C TRP A 174 -21.18 -5.61 17.63
N LEU A 175 -21.43 -6.49 18.61
CA LEU A 175 -20.44 -7.45 19.10
C LEU A 175 -20.07 -8.48 18.03
N ASP A 176 -21.02 -8.94 17.22
CA ASP A 176 -20.77 -9.80 16.06
C ASP A 176 -19.89 -9.09 15.03
N THR A 177 -20.21 -7.83 14.72
CA THR A 177 -19.40 -6.98 13.83
C THR A 177 -17.96 -6.86 14.32
N LEU A 178 -17.75 -6.56 15.61
CA LEU A 178 -16.43 -6.48 16.22
C LEU A 178 -15.69 -7.83 16.19
N ALA A 179 -16.40 -8.95 16.40
CA ALA A 179 -15.82 -10.28 16.35
C ALA A 179 -15.33 -10.63 14.93
N ASN A 180 -16.19 -10.47 13.93
CA ASN A 180 -15.85 -10.64 12.52
C ASN A 180 -14.69 -9.73 12.11
N ASN A 181 -14.69 -8.51 12.62
CA ASN A 181 -13.65 -7.54 12.36
C ASN A 181 -12.28 -7.98 12.87
N THR A 182 -12.25 -8.55 14.07
CA THR A 182 -11.06 -9.05 14.75
C THR A 182 -10.53 -10.31 14.07
N VAL A 183 -11.41 -11.25 13.70
CA VAL A 183 -11.02 -12.46 12.94
C VAL A 183 -10.35 -12.10 11.62
N ALA A 184 -10.90 -11.15 10.87
CA ALA A 184 -10.29 -10.70 9.62
C ALA A 184 -8.97 -9.93 9.83
N ALA A 185 -8.80 -9.24 10.97
CA ALA A 185 -7.54 -8.60 11.32
C ALA A 185 -6.46 -9.61 11.70
N GLU A 186 -6.82 -10.63 12.47
CA GLU A 186 -5.90 -11.69 12.87
C GLU A 186 -5.44 -12.53 11.67
N ASN A 187 -6.37 -12.90 10.79
CA ASN A 187 -6.02 -13.57 9.53
C ASN A 187 -5.06 -12.72 8.69
N TYR A 188 -5.28 -11.40 8.64
CA TYR A 188 -4.38 -10.49 7.93
C TYR A 188 -3.01 -10.39 8.62
N ALA A 189 -2.96 -10.32 9.95
CA ALA A 189 -1.70 -10.31 10.70
C ALA A 189 -0.88 -11.59 10.44
N ARG A 190 -1.50 -12.78 10.54
CA ARG A 190 -0.83 -14.06 10.21
C ARG A 190 -0.32 -14.08 8.78
N ASN A 191 -1.14 -13.66 7.83
CA ASN A 191 -0.85 -13.82 6.41
C ASN A 191 0.05 -12.72 5.82
N CYS A 192 0.06 -11.52 6.40
CA CYS A 192 0.67 -10.34 5.78
C CYS A 192 1.67 -9.59 6.64
N TYR A 193 1.59 -9.74 7.98
CA TYR A 193 2.61 -9.22 8.89
C TYR A 193 3.69 -10.26 9.18
N GLU A 194 3.29 -11.53 9.36
CA GLU A 194 4.20 -12.63 9.73
C GLU A 194 4.68 -13.46 8.53
N ALA A 195 3.83 -13.64 7.52
CA ALA A 195 4.19 -14.35 6.30
C ALA A 195 4.54 -13.36 5.16
N GLU A 196 5.56 -13.72 4.39
CA GLU A 196 5.93 -13.01 3.17
C GLU A 196 5.33 -13.77 1.97
N ASN A 197 4.53 -13.10 1.14
CA ASN A 197 4.02 -13.57 -0.16
C ASN A 197 2.62 -14.23 -0.24
N ILE A 198 1.60 -13.62 0.38
CA ILE A 198 0.20 -13.93 0.06
C ILE A 198 -0.38 -12.81 -0.82
N ALA A 199 -1.03 -13.18 -1.93
CA ALA A 199 -1.56 -12.23 -2.92
C ALA A 199 -2.59 -11.23 -2.33
N ASP A 200 -3.32 -11.63 -1.29
CA ASP A 200 -4.34 -10.83 -0.61
C ASP A 200 -3.79 -9.69 0.27
N CYS A 201 -2.47 -9.60 0.43
CA CYS A 201 -1.86 -8.56 1.25
C CYS A 201 -1.92 -7.17 0.60
N ASN A 202 -2.09 -7.09 -0.72
CA ASN A 202 -2.09 -5.86 -1.53
C ASN A 202 -3.47 -5.18 -1.61
N ARG A 203 -4.18 -5.05 -0.49
CA ARG A 203 -5.46 -4.33 -0.41
C ARG A 203 -5.40 -3.03 0.40
N LEU A 204 -4.49 -2.94 1.37
CA LEU A 204 -4.31 -1.76 2.23
C LEU A 204 -3.30 -0.79 1.62
N ALA A 205 -3.31 0.49 2.00
CA ALA A 205 -2.35 1.47 1.50
C ALA A 205 -0.88 1.10 1.79
N SER A 206 -0.63 0.57 3.00
CA SER A 206 0.63 -0.09 3.34
C SER A 206 0.32 -1.53 3.75
N GLN A 207 1.11 -2.49 3.27
CA GLN A 207 0.91 -3.90 3.61
C GLN A 207 1.01 -4.16 5.12
N ARG A 208 2.00 -3.55 5.79
CA ARG A 208 2.18 -3.67 7.23
C ARG A 208 2.67 -2.36 7.84
N LEU A 209 2.41 -2.18 9.12
CA LEU A 209 2.94 -1.09 9.92
C LEU A 209 4.17 -1.59 10.68
N GLU A 210 5.30 -0.93 10.45
CA GLU A 210 6.57 -1.31 11.06
C GLU A 210 6.61 -0.93 12.54
N TRP A 211 7.28 -1.77 13.34
CA TRP A 211 7.52 -1.53 14.77
C TRP A 211 8.83 -2.19 15.20
N ARG A 212 9.30 -1.84 16.39
CA ARG A 212 10.54 -2.37 16.99
C ARG A 212 10.25 -2.99 18.36
N ALA A 213 10.84 -4.16 18.61
CA ALA A 213 10.86 -4.76 19.94
C ALA A 213 12.10 -4.31 20.70
N THR A 214 11.90 -3.98 21.97
CA THR A 214 12.97 -3.89 22.97
C THR A 214 12.78 -5.03 23.96
N HIS A 215 13.70 -5.98 23.92
CA HIS A 215 13.78 -7.06 24.91
C HIS A 215 14.48 -6.53 26.18
N ASN A 216 14.09 -7.04 27.35
CA ASN A 216 14.62 -6.62 28.65
C ASN A 216 14.32 -5.16 28.99
N ALA A 217 13.13 -4.69 28.61
CA ALA A 217 12.62 -3.38 28.99
C ALA A 217 12.31 -3.33 30.50
N SER A 218 12.28 -2.11 31.04
CA SER A 218 11.95 -1.91 32.45
C SER A 218 10.49 -2.29 32.74
N CYS A 219 10.28 -2.96 33.88
CA CYS A 219 8.96 -3.33 34.36
C CYS A 219 8.11 -2.08 34.57
N PRO A 220 6.94 -1.96 33.91
CA PRO A 220 6.11 -0.76 34.00
C PRO A 220 5.35 -0.69 35.33
N PHE A 221 5.36 -1.74 36.16
CA PHE A 221 4.59 -1.82 37.41
C PHE A 221 5.50 -1.70 38.64
N ALA A 222 4.91 -1.70 39.85
CA ALA A 222 5.65 -1.63 41.11
C ALA A 222 6.73 -2.75 41.23
N PRO A 223 7.81 -2.54 42.00
CA PRO A 223 8.84 -3.56 42.21
C PRO A 223 8.25 -4.88 42.70
N GLY A 224 8.70 -6.00 42.12
CA GLY A 224 8.24 -7.35 42.47
C GLY A 224 6.93 -7.81 41.82
N ILE A 225 6.31 -6.96 40.99
CA ILE A 225 5.08 -7.29 40.23
C ILE A 225 5.38 -8.03 38.93
N CYS A 226 6.41 -7.62 38.18
CA CYS A 226 6.88 -8.41 37.04
C CYS A 226 7.60 -9.67 37.54
N LEU A 227 7.18 -10.85 37.04
CA LEU A 227 7.63 -12.15 37.53
C LEU A 227 9.14 -12.36 37.37
N GLU A 228 9.69 -11.96 36.23
CA GLU A 228 11.09 -12.15 35.87
C GLU A 228 11.99 -10.95 36.26
N GLY A 229 11.48 -10.03 37.09
CA GLY A 229 12.23 -8.89 37.63
C GLY A 229 12.02 -7.56 36.89
N ASP A 230 12.75 -6.53 37.32
CA ASP A 230 12.52 -5.15 36.87
C ASP A 230 13.01 -4.83 35.44
N ASN A 231 13.76 -5.73 34.78
CA ASN A 231 14.28 -5.52 33.42
C ASN A 231 14.01 -6.73 32.50
N SER A 232 12.80 -7.28 32.59
CA SER A 232 12.38 -8.48 31.85
C SER A 232 11.19 -8.24 30.92
N ALA A 233 10.65 -7.01 30.90
CA ALA A 233 9.49 -6.69 30.08
C ALA A 233 9.84 -6.67 28.58
N LEU A 234 8.79 -6.79 27.75
CA LEU A 234 8.86 -6.60 26.31
C LEU A 234 8.15 -5.31 25.96
N THR A 235 8.84 -4.38 25.30
CA THR A 235 8.25 -3.17 24.75
C THR A 235 8.19 -3.26 23.23
N LEU A 236 7.01 -3.01 22.66
CA LEU A 236 6.76 -2.91 21.22
C LEU A 236 6.41 -1.46 20.89
N ASP A 237 7.17 -0.85 19.97
CA ASP A 237 7.05 0.58 19.65
C ASP A 237 7.01 0.78 18.13
N THR A 238 5.95 1.41 17.63
CA THR A 238 5.82 1.74 16.21
C THR A 238 6.76 2.87 15.76
N GLY A 239 7.30 3.65 16.69
CA GLY A 239 7.79 4.98 16.41
C GLY A 239 6.68 5.89 15.84
N HIS A 240 7.06 7.04 15.29
CA HIS A 240 6.10 7.94 14.65
C HIS A 240 5.72 7.44 13.25
N LEU A 241 4.53 6.86 13.15
CA LEU A 241 3.94 6.43 11.87
C LEU A 241 3.06 7.55 11.31
N PRO A 242 3.37 8.09 10.11
CA PRO A 242 2.54 9.11 9.50
C PRO A 242 1.18 8.53 9.09
N PHE A 243 0.14 9.36 9.14
CA PHE A 243 -1.22 8.97 8.76
C PHE A 243 -1.32 8.49 7.30
N SER A 244 -0.43 8.94 6.42
CA SER A 244 -0.31 8.43 5.05
C SER A 244 -0.01 6.93 4.98
N LYS A 245 0.76 6.38 5.95
CA LYS A 245 1.02 4.92 6.04
C LYS A 245 -0.23 4.12 6.40
N LEU A 246 -1.16 4.72 7.15
CA LEU A 246 -2.49 4.14 7.39
C LEU A 246 -3.40 4.21 6.16
N GLY A 247 -3.01 4.98 5.14
CA GLY A 247 -3.85 5.26 3.98
C GLY A 247 -4.73 6.49 4.16
N ILE A 248 -4.44 7.42 5.06
CA ILE A 248 -5.22 8.65 5.19
C ILE A 248 -4.63 9.74 4.27
N ASN A 249 -5.48 10.32 3.41
CA ASN A 249 -5.14 11.31 2.39
C ASN A 249 -5.58 12.72 2.81
N ILE A 250 -4.72 13.39 3.56
CA ILE A 250 -4.87 14.76 4.05
C ILE A 250 -3.62 15.58 3.79
N ALA A 251 -3.76 16.90 3.70
CA ALA A 251 -2.65 17.80 3.44
C ALA A 251 -1.71 17.97 4.64
N SER A 252 -2.25 17.88 5.86
CA SER A 252 -1.48 18.05 7.09
C SER A 252 -0.73 16.77 7.46
N HIS A 253 0.52 16.91 7.88
CA HIS A 253 1.37 15.79 8.26
C HIS A 253 1.12 15.41 9.73
N TYR A 254 0.14 14.54 9.96
CA TYR A 254 -0.07 13.92 11.27
C TYR A 254 0.63 12.56 11.37
N SER A 255 1.05 12.22 12.58
CA SER A 255 1.55 10.88 12.91
C SER A 255 0.98 10.39 14.24
N PHE A 256 0.98 9.07 14.41
CA PHE A 256 0.73 8.43 15.69
C PHE A 256 1.91 7.53 16.07
N ARG A 257 2.12 7.34 17.36
CA ARG A 257 3.04 6.37 17.93
C ARG A 257 2.31 5.56 18.98
N ARG A 258 2.32 4.24 18.83
CA ARG A 258 1.78 3.31 19.82
C ARG A 258 2.93 2.57 20.49
N VAL A 259 2.90 2.54 21.81
CA VAL A 259 3.87 1.80 22.64
C VAL A 259 3.10 0.83 23.51
N MET A 260 3.45 -0.45 23.46
CA MET A 260 2.89 -1.47 24.33
C MET A 260 4.00 -2.16 25.11
N THR A 261 3.94 -2.12 26.44
CA THR A 261 4.91 -2.79 27.31
C THR A 261 4.22 -3.88 28.11
N CYS A 262 4.66 -5.13 27.95
CA CYS A 262 4.06 -6.29 28.59
C CYS A 262 5.07 -7.08 29.43
N SER A 263 4.60 -7.71 30.50
CA SER A 263 5.41 -8.63 31.32
C SER A 263 4.54 -9.70 32.00
N PRO A 264 5.03 -10.94 32.16
CA PRO A 264 4.41 -11.95 33.02
C PRO A 264 4.33 -11.43 34.45
N LEU A 265 3.21 -11.65 35.14
CA LEU A 265 3.01 -11.15 36.49
C LEU A 265 3.33 -12.19 37.55
N ASN A 266 3.91 -11.71 38.65
CA ASN A 266 3.85 -12.40 39.92
C ASN A 266 2.42 -12.28 40.48
N ASN A 267 1.70 -13.39 40.52
CA ASN A 267 0.30 -13.41 40.98
C ASN A 267 0.14 -13.36 42.49
N ALA A 268 1.20 -13.59 43.28
CA ALA A 268 1.13 -13.65 44.74
C ALA A 268 0.44 -12.42 45.38
N PRO A 269 0.70 -11.17 44.95
CA PRO A 269 0.07 -9.97 45.52
C PRO A 269 -1.44 -9.84 45.22
N PHE A 270 -1.98 -10.59 44.27
CA PHE A 270 -3.37 -10.46 43.80
C PHE A 270 -4.29 -11.60 44.26
N ILE A 271 -3.76 -12.53 45.07
CA ILE A 271 -4.48 -13.68 45.59
C ILE A 271 -5.22 -13.28 46.88
N TYR A 272 -6.56 -13.19 46.83
CA TYR A 272 -7.41 -12.82 47.97
C TYR A 272 -8.34 -13.98 48.39
N PRO A 273 -8.51 -14.30 49.68
CA PRO A 273 -9.59 -15.19 50.12
C PRO A 273 -10.89 -14.39 50.31
N LYS A 274 -12.04 -15.00 49.96
CA LYS A 274 -13.38 -14.41 50.13
C LYS A 274 -14.30 -15.36 50.88
N ASN A 275 -14.82 -14.95 52.04
CA ASN A 275 -15.82 -15.74 52.74
C ASN A 275 -17.09 -15.82 51.86
N LEU A 276 -17.48 -17.02 51.42
CA LEU A 276 -18.53 -17.24 50.42
C LEU A 276 -19.91 -16.75 50.89
N THR A 277 -20.11 -16.57 52.19
CA THR A 277 -21.38 -16.20 52.81
C THR A 277 -21.58 -14.69 52.98
N SER A 278 -20.52 -13.90 53.10
CA SER A 278 -20.61 -12.45 53.38
C SER A 278 -20.15 -11.56 52.22
N GLY A 279 -19.40 -12.09 51.26
CA GLY A 279 -18.92 -11.28 50.13
C GLY A 279 -17.82 -10.27 50.49
N GLU A 280 -17.31 -10.26 51.73
CA GLU A 280 -16.25 -9.36 52.18
C GLU A 280 -14.85 -9.98 52.01
N ALA A 281 -13.86 -9.13 51.68
CA ALA A 281 -12.46 -9.51 51.52
C ALA A 281 -11.75 -9.51 52.90
N THR A 282 -11.77 -10.64 53.60
CA THR A 282 -11.34 -10.69 55.02
C THR A 282 -10.29 -11.76 55.32
N GLY A 283 -9.35 -12.06 54.41
CA GLY A 283 -8.35 -13.06 54.77
C GLY A 283 -6.94 -12.94 54.18
N THR A 284 -6.11 -13.84 54.67
CA THR A 284 -4.65 -13.96 54.51
C THR A 284 -4.28 -14.94 53.37
N PRO A 285 -3.07 -14.84 52.80
CA PRO A 285 -2.54 -15.83 51.85
C PRO A 285 -2.62 -17.29 52.35
N GLU A 286 -2.48 -17.52 53.66
CA GLU A 286 -2.65 -18.84 54.29
C GLU A 286 -4.09 -19.37 54.23
N GLN A 287 -5.10 -18.50 54.28
CA GLN A 287 -6.50 -18.88 54.11
C GLN A 287 -6.83 -19.27 52.67
N ASN A 288 -6.12 -18.73 51.67
CA ASN A 288 -6.22 -19.21 50.29
C ASN A 288 -5.69 -20.66 50.15
N ARG A 289 -4.67 -21.03 50.94
CA ARG A 289 -4.24 -22.44 51.09
C ARG A 289 -5.33 -23.33 51.70
N ALA A 290 -6.23 -22.80 52.52
CA ALA A 290 -7.31 -23.57 53.16
C ALA A 290 -8.49 -23.89 52.21
N TYR A 291 -8.66 -23.19 51.08
CA TYR A 291 -9.62 -23.58 50.02
C TYR A 291 -9.26 -24.91 49.34
N LYS A 292 -8.06 -25.45 49.62
CA LYS A 292 -7.65 -26.81 49.22
C LYS A 292 -8.50 -27.93 49.86
N LEU A 293 -9.30 -27.63 50.89
CA LEU A 293 -9.99 -28.64 51.72
C LEU A 293 -11.53 -28.62 51.61
N ALA A 294 -12.14 -27.79 50.76
CA ALA A 294 -13.60 -27.74 50.61
C ALA A 294 -14.13 -28.98 49.84
N PRO A 295 -14.95 -29.87 50.43
CA PRO A 295 -15.15 -31.22 49.88
C PRO A 295 -16.01 -31.35 48.60
N LYS A 296 -16.46 -30.25 47.98
CA LYS A 296 -17.46 -30.29 46.89
C LYS A 296 -17.32 -29.21 45.80
N VAL A 297 -16.24 -28.43 45.80
CA VAL A 297 -15.96 -27.44 44.74
C VAL A 297 -14.60 -27.79 44.12
N PRO A 298 -14.48 -27.95 42.80
CA PRO A 298 -13.16 -28.09 42.17
C PRO A 298 -12.28 -26.91 42.58
N LEU A 299 -11.03 -27.19 42.99
CA LEU A 299 -10.08 -26.19 43.50
C LEU A 299 -10.11 -24.92 42.65
N ALA A 300 -10.35 -23.77 43.29
CA ALA A 300 -10.42 -22.49 42.60
C ALA A 300 -9.53 -21.44 43.26
N TYR A 301 -8.80 -20.66 42.45
CA TYR A 301 -8.05 -19.48 42.89
C TYR A 301 -8.77 -18.22 42.45
N ILE A 302 -8.80 -17.22 43.33
CA ILE A 302 -9.43 -15.92 43.10
C ILE A 302 -8.32 -14.88 42.98
N TYR A 303 -8.23 -14.24 41.81
CA TYR A 303 -7.28 -13.16 41.55
C TYR A 303 -8.04 -11.85 41.39
N SER A 304 -7.64 -10.78 42.08
CA SER A 304 -8.24 -9.45 41.87
C SER A 304 -7.22 -8.48 41.29
N PRO A 305 -7.26 -8.18 39.98
CA PRO A 305 -6.32 -7.26 39.33
C PRO A 305 -6.80 -5.80 39.31
N GLY A 306 -8.08 -5.54 39.58
CA GLY A 306 -8.61 -4.18 39.66
C GLY A 306 -9.94 -4.09 40.38
N THR A 307 -10.51 -2.89 40.35
CA THR A 307 -11.79 -2.54 41.00
C THR A 307 -12.76 -1.96 39.98
N VAL A 308 -14.07 -2.17 40.17
CA VAL A 308 -15.19 -1.49 39.50
C VAL A 308 -16.01 -0.78 40.57
N ASN A 309 -16.06 0.55 40.60
CA ASN A 309 -16.78 1.31 41.65
C ASN A 309 -16.37 0.86 43.07
N ASP A 310 -15.07 0.79 43.34
CA ASP A 310 -14.48 0.28 44.60
C ASP A 310 -14.77 -1.20 44.91
N ILE A 311 -15.40 -1.96 44.00
CA ILE A 311 -15.64 -3.40 44.12
C ILE A 311 -14.54 -4.17 43.41
N ASN A 312 -13.83 -5.05 44.13
CA ASN A 312 -12.82 -5.93 43.56
C ASN A 312 -13.39 -6.80 42.42
N VAL A 313 -12.84 -6.64 41.21
CA VAL A 313 -13.07 -7.55 40.10
C VAL A 313 -12.25 -8.79 40.35
N THR A 314 -12.88 -9.96 40.34
CA THR A 314 -12.20 -11.23 40.64
C THR A 314 -12.24 -12.20 39.47
N TYR A 315 -11.07 -12.64 39.02
CA TYR A 315 -10.92 -13.77 38.12
C TYR A 315 -10.89 -15.07 38.93
N LEU A 316 -11.77 -16.02 38.57
CA LEU A 316 -11.85 -17.33 39.18
C LEU A 316 -11.17 -18.37 38.27
N ALA A 317 -10.00 -18.85 38.67
CA ALA A 317 -9.31 -19.95 38.00
C ALA A 317 -9.79 -21.27 38.61
N ILE A 318 -10.58 -22.04 37.87
CA ILE A 318 -11.14 -23.33 38.32
C ILE A 318 -10.30 -24.47 37.74
N SER A 319 -10.03 -25.48 38.57
CA SER A 319 -9.54 -26.78 38.11
C SER A 319 -10.66 -27.53 37.38
N ASP A 320 -10.76 -27.32 36.07
CA ASP A 320 -11.75 -27.97 35.22
C ASP A 320 -11.15 -29.20 34.51
N THR A 321 -11.96 -30.25 34.33
CA THR A 321 -11.63 -31.44 33.54
C THR A 321 -11.86 -31.24 32.03
N TYR A 322 -12.56 -30.16 31.62
CA TYR A 322 -12.68 -29.80 30.21
C TYR A 322 -11.34 -29.33 29.62
N SER A 323 -10.87 -30.02 28.58
CA SER A 323 -9.54 -29.83 28.00
C SER A 323 -9.44 -28.66 27.01
N GLY A 324 -8.54 -27.72 27.29
CA GLY A 324 -8.15 -26.64 26.40
C GLY A 324 -7.56 -25.43 27.11
N TYR A 325 -7.02 -24.52 26.29
CA TYR A 325 -6.60 -23.21 26.76
C TYR A 325 -7.82 -22.31 26.93
N ARG A 326 -7.91 -21.64 28.07
CA ARG A 326 -8.85 -20.54 28.30
C ARG A 326 -8.08 -19.26 28.51
N LEU A 327 -8.19 -18.36 27.54
CA LEU A 327 -7.62 -17.02 27.60
C LEU A 327 -8.73 -16.06 28.08
N SER A 328 -8.46 -15.29 29.12
CA SER A 328 -9.37 -14.27 29.65
C SER A 328 -8.62 -12.96 29.77
N HIS A 329 -9.29 -11.84 29.53
CA HIS A 329 -8.66 -10.53 29.53
C HIS A 329 -9.53 -9.54 30.30
N TYR A 330 -8.89 -8.59 30.96
CA TYR A 330 -9.53 -7.56 31.77
C TYR A 330 -8.89 -6.22 31.44
N PRO A 331 -9.53 -5.40 30.59
CA PRO A 331 -9.10 -4.02 30.38
C PRO A 331 -9.39 -3.22 31.65
N LEU A 332 -8.38 -2.54 32.15
CA LEU A 332 -8.38 -1.68 33.33
C LEU A 332 -8.03 -0.28 32.81
N ASP A 333 -9.06 0.45 32.42
CA ASP A 333 -8.92 1.79 31.87
C ASP A 333 -8.58 2.78 32.99
N ASN A 334 -7.74 3.78 32.72
CA ASN A 334 -7.51 4.90 33.63
C ASN A 334 -8.46 6.08 33.35
N ASP A 335 -9.68 5.80 32.88
CA ASP A 335 -10.69 6.83 32.58
C ASP A 335 -11.45 7.21 33.86
N PRO A 336 -11.39 8.48 34.32
CA PRO A 336 -12.12 8.92 35.52
C PRO A 336 -13.65 8.79 35.41
N ASN A 337 -14.19 8.61 34.20
CA ASN A 337 -15.62 8.38 33.98
C ASN A 337 -15.98 6.88 33.94
N ARG A 338 -15.01 5.98 33.90
CA ARG A 338 -15.24 4.53 34.01
C ARG A 338 -14.97 4.06 35.43
N ALA A 339 -15.87 3.22 35.91
CA ALA A 339 -15.80 2.60 37.23
C ALA A 339 -14.56 1.70 37.43
N THR A 340 -13.93 1.25 36.35
CA THR A 340 -12.86 0.25 36.34
C THR A 340 -11.48 0.89 36.50
N GLY A 341 -10.64 0.39 37.40
CA GLY A 341 -9.24 0.82 37.50
C GLY A 341 -8.30 -0.29 38.00
N PRO A 342 -6.99 -0.21 37.71
CA PRO A 342 -6.02 -1.20 38.21
C PRO A 342 -5.82 -1.10 39.72
N HIS A 343 -5.57 -2.25 40.37
CA HIS A 343 -5.10 -2.25 41.75
C HIS A 343 -3.77 -1.51 41.86
N ALA A 344 -3.52 -0.86 43.00
CA ALA A 344 -2.37 0.04 43.18
C ALA A 344 -1.00 -0.53 42.72
N PRO A 345 -0.66 -1.82 42.91
CA PRO A 345 0.60 -2.36 42.41
C PRO A 345 0.71 -2.47 40.88
N LEU A 346 -0.42 -2.49 40.17
CA LEU A 346 -0.52 -2.50 38.71
C LEU A 346 -0.65 -1.10 38.11
N ASN A 347 -0.59 -0.05 38.93
CA ASN A 347 -0.48 1.31 38.41
C ASN A 347 0.84 1.46 37.66
N PRO A 348 0.83 1.93 36.39
CA PRO A 348 2.06 2.18 35.65
C PRO A 348 2.95 3.19 36.37
N LYS A 349 4.26 2.89 36.48
CA LYS A 349 5.32 3.79 36.93
C LYS A 349 5.41 4.96 35.93
N GLY A 350 4.68 6.05 36.22
CA GLY A 350 4.51 7.19 35.30
C GLY A 350 3.06 7.65 35.16
N GLY A 351 2.09 6.89 35.68
CA GLY A 351 0.68 7.30 35.80
C GLY A 351 -0.13 7.33 34.50
N GLU A 352 0.48 7.04 33.35
CA GLU A 352 -0.13 7.23 32.04
C GLU A 352 -0.12 5.92 31.22
N GLY A 353 -1.29 5.43 30.80
CA GLY A 353 -1.44 4.23 29.97
C GLY A 353 -2.65 3.38 30.34
N ASP A 354 -3.17 2.59 29.39
CA ASP A 354 -4.25 1.63 29.63
C ASP A 354 -3.68 0.26 30.00
N VAL A 355 -4.10 -0.29 31.13
CA VAL A 355 -3.60 -1.59 31.61
C VAL A 355 -4.56 -2.69 31.15
N THR A 356 -4.05 -3.77 30.58
CA THR A 356 -4.84 -4.98 30.34
C THR A 356 -4.17 -6.17 31.02
N VAL A 357 -4.91 -6.84 31.90
CA VAL A 357 -4.47 -8.10 32.53
C VAL A 357 -5.05 -9.28 31.77
N ILE A 358 -4.21 -10.24 31.41
CA ILE A 358 -4.53 -11.39 30.61
C ILE A 358 -4.24 -12.63 31.45
N TYR A 359 -5.25 -13.47 31.67
CA TYR A 359 -5.12 -14.74 32.37
C TYR A 359 -5.19 -15.91 31.41
N LEU A 360 -4.34 -16.90 31.64
CA LEU A 360 -4.33 -18.16 30.91
C LEU A 360 -4.58 -19.32 31.87
N SER A 361 -5.63 -20.09 31.61
CA SER A 361 -5.84 -21.40 32.23
C SER A 361 -5.56 -22.51 31.22
N MET A 362 -4.78 -23.51 31.63
CA MET A 362 -4.37 -24.66 30.82
C MET A 362 -5.08 -25.93 31.31
N ASN A 363 -6.40 -26.01 31.15
CA ASN A 363 -7.18 -27.10 31.75
C ASN A 363 -7.08 -28.37 30.91
N GLY A 364 -6.77 -29.51 31.54
CA GLY A 364 -6.66 -30.80 30.85
C GLY A 364 -5.60 -30.87 29.73
N ILE A 365 -4.55 -30.04 29.79
CA ILE A 365 -3.44 -30.03 28.81
C ILE A 365 -2.23 -30.75 29.41
N THR A 366 -1.59 -31.60 28.61
CA THR A 366 -0.33 -32.27 28.94
C THR A 366 0.76 -31.85 27.97
N PHE A 367 1.95 -31.55 28.48
CA PHE A 367 3.08 -31.12 27.67
C PHE A 367 4.00 -32.31 27.42
N THR A 368 4.46 -32.49 26.18
CA THR A 368 5.38 -33.59 25.83
C THR A 368 6.81 -33.34 26.32
N LYS A 369 7.13 -32.08 26.66
CA LYS A 369 8.41 -31.60 27.18
C LYS A 369 8.15 -30.56 28.27
N PRO A 370 9.07 -30.34 29.23
CA PRO A 370 8.90 -29.30 30.22
C PRO A 370 8.90 -27.93 29.54
N SER A 371 8.00 -27.05 29.98
CA SER A 371 7.92 -25.66 29.53
C SER A 371 8.40 -24.74 30.65
N TYR A 372 9.43 -23.95 30.34
CA TYR A 372 9.99 -22.92 31.22
C TYR A 372 9.55 -21.51 30.84
N ASP A 373 8.63 -21.39 29.87
CA ASP A 373 8.02 -20.11 29.56
C ASP A 373 7.14 -19.67 30.76
N PRO A 374 7.30 -18.44 31.28
CA PRO A 374 6.59 -17.99 32.47
C PRO A 374 5.06 -17.93 32.32
N PHE A 375 4.56 -17.72 31.10
CA PHE A 375 3.12 -17.69 30.82
C PHE A 375 2.58 -19.10 30.55
N PHE A 376 3.36 -19.98 29.94
CA PHE A 376 3.00 -21.38 29.65
C PHE A 376 3.73 -22.39 30.57
N SER A 377 3.94 -22.03 31.84
CA SER A 377 4.78 -22.81 32.76
C SER A 377 4.19 -24.19 33.06
N ALA A 378 4.95 -25.24 32.69
CA ALA A 378 4.56 -26.63 32.89
C ALA A 378 5.79 -27.50 33.11
N THR A 379 6.18 -27.70 34.38
CA THR A 379 7.39 -28.42 34.77
C THR A 379 7.11 -29.63 35.65
N PHE A 380 5.87 -29.81 36.11
CA PHE A 380 5.50 -30.93 36.98
C PHE A 380 5.43 -32.26 36.21
N PRO A 381 6.32 -33.24 36.46
CA PRO A 381 6.31 -34.49 35.71
C PRO A 381 5.16 -35.40 36.17
N ALA A 382 4.48 -36.01 35.21
CA ALA A 382 3.45 -37.02 35.41
C ALA A 382 3.73 -38.20 34.46
N VAL A 383 3.88 -39.40 35.02
CA VAL A 383 4.06 -40.63 34.24
C VAL A 383 2.68 -41.16 33.87
N ASP A 384 2.43 -41.39 32.59
CA ASP A 384 1.20 -42.06 32.15
C ASP A 384 1.35 -43.57 32.37
N ASP A 385 0.49 -44.12 33.22
CA ASP A 385 0.50 -45.54 33.59
C ASP A 385 0.25 -46.48 32.38
N ARG A 386 -0.29 -45.97 31.27
CA ARG A 386 -0.64 -46.77 30.08
C ARG A 386 0.53 -46.98 29.12
N ASP A 387 1.36 -45.97 28.93
CA ASP A 387 2.46 -45.98 27.95
C ASP A 387 3.86 -45.78 28.58
N GLY A 388 3.92 -45.54 29.90
CA GLY A 388 5.16 -45.31 30.65
C GLY A 388 5.87 -44.01 30.30
N ARG A 389 5.27 -43.13 29.48
CA ARG A 389 5.88 -41.87 29.07
C ARG A 389 5.69 -40.81 30.16
N THR A 390 6.69 -39.95 30.30
CA THR A 390 6.60 -38.78 31.17
C THR A 390 6.05 -37.60 30.37
N TYR A 391 4.92 -37.08 30.82
CA TYR A 391 4.35 -35.82 30.38
C TYR A 391 4.53 -34.77 31.48
N TYR A 392 4.31 -33.50 31.14
CA TYR A 392 4.46 -32.39 32.07
C TYR A 392 3.13 -31.65 32.22
N LEU A 393 2.76 -31.36 33.46
CA LEU A 393 1.54 -30.65 33.83
C LEU A 393 1.87 -29.21 34.21
N LYS A 394 0.85 -28.35 34.13
CA LYS A 394 0.94 -26.93 34.51
C LYS A 394 1.42 -26.75 35.95
N ASP A 395 2.23 -25.71 36.17
CA ASP A 395 2.72 -25.37 37.51
C ASP A 395 1.71 -24.56 38.33
N TYR A 396 0.84 -23.82 37.64
CA TYR A 396 -0.16 -22.93 38.23
C TYR A 396 -1.54 -23.19 37.63
N TYR A 397 -2.60 -22.94 38.41
CA TYR A 397 -3.99 -23.08 37.93
C TYR A 397 -4.28 -22.09 36.79
N ALA A 398 -3.79 -20.87 36.95
CA ALA A 398 -3.72 -19.86 35.92
C ALA A 398 -2.41 -19.07 36.04
N THR A 399 -1.87 -18.68 34.91
CA THR A 399 -0.78 -17.70 34.78
C THR A 399 -1.35 -16.38 34.28
N SER A 400 -0.57 -15.30 34.37
CA SER A 400 -1.03 -13.99 33.92
C SER A 400 0.07 -13.15 33.29
N LEU A 401 -0.35 -12.29 32.37
CA LEU A 401 0.41 -11.21 31.76
C LEU A 401 -0.30 -9.90 32.05
N ALA A 402 0.44 -8.81 32.12
CA ALA A 402 -0.16 -7.49 31.97
C ALA A 402 0.59 -6.65 30.94
N CYS A 403 -0.19 -5.86 30.21
CA CYS A 403 0.29 -4.95 29.18
C CYS A 403 -0.16 -3.53 29.51
N VAL A 404 0.72 -2.56 29.29
CA VAL A 404 0.41 -1.13 29.30
C VAL A 404 0.44 -0.63 27.87
N ASP A 405 -0.71 -0.21 27.36
CA ASP A 405 -0.89 0.39 26.02
C ASP A 405 -0.87 1.93 26.16
N GLN A 406 -0.03 2.59 25.36
CA GLN A 406 0.08 4.05 25.30
C GLN A 406 0.03 4.55 23.85
N LEU A 407 -0.47 5.77 23.67
CA LEU A 407 -0.62 6.44 22.39
C LEU A 407 -0.11 7.87 22.47
N GLN A 408 0.58 8.30 21.42
CA GLN A 408 0.99 9.68 21.21
C GLN A 408 0.59 10.11 19.80
N ILE A 409 -0.01 11.30 19.68
CA ILE A 409 -0.36 11.93 18.40
C ILE A 409 0.48 13.19 18.20
N CYS A 410 0.97 13.38 16.99
CA CYS A 410 1.78 14.55 16.64
C CYS A 410 1.26 15.22 15.37
N ASN A 411 1.31 16.56 15.37
CA ASN A 411 1.26 17.40 14.19
C ASN A 411 2.70 17.76 13.77
N LEU A 412 3.19 17.12 12.71
CA LEU A 412 4.55 17.29 12.23
C LEU A 412 4.76 18.63 11.53
N ASP A 413 3.71 19.26 11.00
CA ASP A 413 3.81 20.59 10.38
C ASP A 413 4.15 21.67 11.40
N LYS A 414 3.64 21.51 12.63
CA LYS A 414 3.88 22.43 13.74
C LYS A 414 4.98 21.97 14.70
N ASN A 415 5.51 20.76 14.50
CA ASN A 415 6.40 20.10 15.44
C ASN A 415 5.79 20.02 16.86
N GLU A 416 4.48 19.77 16.95
CA GLU A 416 3.71 19.68 18.19
C GLU A 416 3.30 18.21 18.42
N CYS A 417 3.59 17.67 19.60
CA CYS A 417 3.21 16.33 20.01
C CYS A 417 2.50 16.38 21.36
N GLY A 418 1.47 15.53 21.52
CA GLY A 418 0.91 15.24 22.84
C GLY A 418 1.86 14.40 23.71
N PRO A 419 1.54 14.20 24.99
CA PRO A 419 2.20 13.23 25.84
C PRO A 419 1.94 11.81 25.31
N LEU A 420 2.74 10.86 25.80
CA LEU A 420 2.53 9.44 25.56
C LEU A 420 1.61 8.91 26.66
N GLU A 421 0.31 8.85 26.37
CA GLU A 421 -0.73 8.64 27.39
C GLU A 421 -1.69 7.47 27.07
N SER A 422 -2.70 7.26 27.92
CA SER A 422 -3.75 6.25 27.69
C SER A 422 -4.47 6.49 26.36
N ILE A 423 -4.80 5.41 25.65
CA ILE A 423 -5.55 5.49 24.38
C ILE A 423 -6.90 6.16 24.63
N MET A 424 -7.55 5.83 25.75
CA MET A 424 -8.85 6.38 26.13
C MET A 424 -8.78 7.85 26.55
N ASN A 425 -7.71 8.26 27.26
CA ASN A 425 -7.56 9.64 27.74
C ASN A 425 -6.92 10.59 26.70
N SER A 426 -6.37 10.08 25.60
CA SER A 426 -5.73 10.86 24.53
C SER A 426 -6.58 11.96 23.87
N SER A 427 -7.87 12.05 24.21
CA SER A 427 -8.88 12.98 23.69
C SER A 427 -8.41 14.44 23.59
N GLY A 428 -7.64 14.95 24.57
CA GLY A 428 -7.24 16.36 24.64
C GLY A 428 -6.28 16.83 23.54
N TRP A 429 -5.58 15.90 22.87
CA TRP A 429 -4.60 16.20 21.82
C TRP A 429 -5.10 15.93 20.40
N TRP A 430 -6.34 15.45 20.27
CA TRP A 430 -6.91 15.24 18.96
C TRP A 430 -7.46 16.56 18.37
N PRO A 431 -7.07 16.93 17.13
CA PRO A 431 -7.52 18.16 16.49
C PRO A 431 -9.03 18.26 16.22
N TYR A 432 -9.81 17.18 16.39
CA TYR A 432 -11.23 17.15 16.00
C TYR A 432 -12.10 18.13 16.83
N ASP A 433 -11.77 18.35 18.10
CA ASP A 433 -12.50 19.27 18.99
C ASP A 433 -12.17 20.75 18.73
N ASN A 434 -11.04 21.05 18.09
CA ASN A 434 -10.62 22.42 17.85
C ASN A 434 -11.39 23.06 16.68
N LYS A 435 -12.23 24.07 16.96
CA LYS A 435 -13.04 24.79 15.96
C LYS A 435 -12.24 25.43 14.82
N THR A 436 -10.94 25.70 15.00
CA THR A 436 -10.09 26.32 13.96
C THR A 436 -9.52 25.31 12.97
N VAL A 437 -9.63 24.01 13.23
CA VAL A 437 -9.11 22.95 12.36
C VAL A 437 -10.12 22.69 11.24
N PRO A 438 -9.70 22.58 9.96
CA PRO A 438 -10.65 22.36 8.88
C PRO A 438 -11.31 20.97 8.99
N PHE A 439 -12.55 20.86 8.50
CA PHE A 439 -13.38 19.68 8.73
C PHE A 439 -12.75 18.37 8.21
N ARG A 440 -11.96 18.44 7.14
CA ARG A 440 -11.31 17.26 6.55
C ARG A 440 -10.29 16.63 7.50
N GLU A 441 -9.50 17.46 8.17
CA GLU A 441 -8.51 17.07 9.17
C GLU A 441 -9.19 16.55 10.43
N LYS A 442 -10.33 17.14 10.83
CA LYS A 442 -11.17 16.61 11.92
C LYS A 442 -11.71 15.21 11.60
N ALA A 443 -12.26 15.02 10.40
CA ALA A 443 -12.76 13.73 9.97
C ALA A 443 -11.65 12.67 9.94
N ALA A 444 -10.47 13.04 9.43
CA ALA A 444 -9.30 12.15 9.40
C ALA A 444 -8.83 11.72 10.79
N THR A 445 -8.65 12.69 11.68
CA THR A 445 -8.18 12.44 13.04
C THR A 445 -9.20 11.64 13.86
N ASN A 446 -10.48 11.94 13.74
CA ASN A 446 -11.55 11.16 14.38
C ASN A 446 -11.62 9.72 13.84
N LEU A 447 -11.46 9.53 12.52
CA LEU A 447 -11.48 8.20 11.91
C LEU A 447 -10.31 7.32 12.36
N VAL A 448 -9.11 7.91 12.48
CA VAL A 448 -7.93 7.22 13.04
C VAL A 448 -8.14 6.90 14.52
N ARG A 449 -8.65 7.85 15.32
CA ARG A 449 -8.99 7.63 16.73
C ARG A 449 -9.93 6.44 16.92
N LEU A 450 -11.06 6.43 16.20
CA LEU A 450 -12.04 5.35 16.28
C LEU A 450 -11.43 4.00 15.89
N SER A 451 -10.55 3.98 14.88
CA SER A 451 -9.83 2.77 14.48
C SER A 451 -8.87 2.25 15.55
N ILE A 452 -8.22 3.14 16.31
CA ILE A 452 -7.26 2.79 17.38
C ILE A 452 -7.97 2.26 18.63
N ILE A 453 -9.07 2.87 19.07
CA ILE A 453 -9.80 2.47 20.28
C ILE A 453 -10.21 0.99 20.24
N TYR A 454 -10.65 0.52 19.07
CA TYR A 454 -11.05 -0.88 18.85
C TYR A 454 -9.91 -1.79 18.36
N SER A 455 -8.66 -1.46 18.71
CA SER A 455 -7.46 -2.23 18.29
C SER A 455 -6.51 -2.57 19.46
N ARG A 456 -6.98 -2.40 20.70
CA ARG A 456 -6.23 -2.68 21.93
C ARG A 456 -5.94 -4.18 22.06
N VAL A 457 -4.95 -4.53 22.88
CA VAL A 457 -4.63 -5.96 23.14
C VAL A 457 -5.84 -6.73 23.69
N SER A 458 -6.69 -6.08 24.48
CA SER A 458 -7.97 -6.64 24.94
C SER A 458 -8.89 -7.04 23.79
N GLU A 459 -8.97 -6.22 22.73
CA GLU A 459 -9.83 -6.50 21.56
C GLU A 459 -9.26 -7.64 20.71
N ALA A 460 -7.92 -7.65 20.51
CA ALA A 460 -7.24 -8.71 19.78
C ALA A 460 -7.43 -10.09 20.42
N ILE A 461 -7.52 -10.16 21.76
CA ILE A 461 -7.74 -11.40 22.51
C ILE A 461 -9.23 -11.73 22.64
N GLY A 462 -10.04 -10.75 23.04
CA GLY A 462 -11.35 -10.98 23.61
C GLY A 462 -12.35 -11.65 22.67
N ARG A 463 -12.21 -11.43 21.37
CA ARG A 463 -13.10 -11.98 20.34
C ARG A 463 -12.65 -13.34 19.79
N LEU A 464 -11.36 -13.66 19.96
CA LEU A 464 -10.76 -14.90 19.44
C LEU A 464 -10.66 -15.99 20.53
N GLY A 465 -10.58 -15.59 21.80
CA GLY A 465 -10.32 -16.50 22.91
C GLY A 465 -8.97 -17.20 22.72
N SER A 466 -8.93 -18.53 22.88
CA SER A 466 -7.70 -19.30 22.69
C SER A 466 -7.18 -19.33 21.26
N ARG A 467 -7.98 -18.98 20.25
CA ARG A 467 -7.50 -18.85 18.86
C ARG A 467 -6.51 -17.71 18.66
N ALA A 468 -6.50 -16.72 19.58
CA ALA A 468 -5.49 -15.67 19.58
C ALA A 468 -4.07 -16.18 19.89
N LEU A 469 -3.93 -17.44 20.35
CA LEU A 469 -2.64 -18.01 20.70
C LEU A 469 -1.98 -18.63 19.47
N ARG A 470 -0.76 -18.21 19.13
CA ARG A 470 0.09 -18.83 18.11
C ARG A 470 0.56 -20.22 18.55
N LEU A 471 0.67 -20.46 19.86
CA LEU A 471 0.98 -21.78 20.42
C LEU A 471 0.02 -22.88 19.95
N MET A 472 -1.23 -22.53 19.60
CA MET A 472 -2.24 -23.48 19.11
C MET A 472 -1.82 -24.21 17.84
N ASP A 473 -0.92 -23.65 17.04
CA ASP A 473 -0.38 -24.30 15.83
C ASP A 473 0.40 -25.59 16.16
N ASN A 474 0.82 -25.77 17.42
CA ASN A 474 1.55 -26.96 17.90
C ASN A 474 0.76 -27.74 18.97
N TYR A 475 -0.56 -27.55 19.04
CA TYR A 475 -1.44 -28.20 20.00
C TYR A 475 -2.26 -29.32 19.32
N GLU A 476 -2.09 -30.55 19.79
CA GLU A 476 -2.85 -31.73 19.35
C GLU A 476 -3.58 -32.32 20.57
N ARG A 477 -4.85 -31.95 20.76
CA ARG A 477 -5.61 -32.23 21.99
C ARG A 477 -5.45 -33.68 22.46
N PRO A 478 -5.06 -33.93 23.73
CA PRO A 478 -4.77 -32.98 24.82
C PRO A 478 -3.30 -32.52 24.93
N TYR A 479 -2.45 -32.88 23.97
CA TYR A 479 -1.01 -32.71 24.03
C TYR A 479 -0.55 -31.36 23.46
N GLN A 480 0.19 -30.59 24.26
CA GLN A 480 1.04 -29.51 23.76
C GLN A 480 2.39 -30.09 23.31
N LEU A 481 2.67 -30.02 22.01
CA LEU A 481 3.82 -30.71 21.43
C LEU A 481 5.12 -29.92 21.54
N ARG A 482 5.04 -28.60 21.38
CA ARG A 482 6.17 -27.68 21.42
C ARG A 482 5.75 -26.35 22.00
N VAL A 483 6.59 -25.81 22.89
CA VAL A 483 6.51 -24.44 23.42
C VAL A 483 7.92 -23.87 23.36
N ASP A 484 8.08 -22.72 22.75
CA ASP A 484 9.37 -22.04 22.72
C ASP A 484 9.66 -21.37 24.07
N ARG A 485 10.93 -21.15 24.40
CA ARG A 485 11.35 -20.66 25.73
C ARG A 485 10.75 -19.30 26.11
N GLU A 486 10.49 -18.46 25.12
CA GLU A 486 9.88 -17.13 25.29
C GLU A 486 8.61 -17.01 24.43
N GLN A 487 7.83 -18.09 24.35
CA GLN A 487 6.55 -18.14 23.64
C GLN A 487 5.66 -16.95 23.96
N TRP A 488 5.60 -16.49 25.21
CA TRP A 488 4.79 -15.34 25.61
C TRP A 488 5.12 -14.07 24.82
N LYS A 489 6.38 -13.87 24.41
CA LYS A 489 6.80 -12.72 23.59
C LYS A 489 6.26 -12.83 22.16
N THR A 490 6.23 -14.05 21.62
CA THR A 490 5.61 -14.35 20.32
C THR A 490 4.11 -14.06 20.37
N GLU A 491 3.43 -14.47 21.44
CA GLU A 491 2.00 -14.18 21.62
C GLU A 491 1.72 -12.68 21.69
N VAL A 492 2.46 -11.95 22.52
CA VAL A 492 2.31 -10.49 22.66
C VAL A 492 2.59 -9.76 21.34
N SER A 493 3.62 -10.17 20.61
CA SER A 493 3.95 -9.58 19.30
C SER A 493 2.85 -9.86 18.27
N HIS A 494 2.27 -11.06 18.29
CA HIS A 494 1.13 -11.42 17.44
C HIS A 494 -0.11 -10.58 17.77
N TRP A 495 -0.45 -10.42 19.05
CA TRP A 495 -1.59 -9.59 19.45
C TRP A 495 -1.40 -8.12 19.05
N PHE A 496 -0.16 -7.61 19.14
CA PHE A 496 0.18 -6.28 18.66
C PHE A 496 0.00 -6.14 17.14
N ASN A 497 0.49 -7.11 16.37
CA ASN A 497 0.28 -7.16 14.91
C ASN A 497 -1.21 -7.20 14.55
N THR A 498 -2.00 -8.02 15.24
CA THR A 498 -3.46 -8.06 15.05
C THR A 498 -4.10 -6.71 15.31
N GLY A 499 -3.69 -6.01 16.38
CA GLY A 499 -4.13 -4.64 16.65
C GLY A 499 -3.76 -3.66 15.53
N LEU A 500 -2.52 -3.66 15.05
CA LEU A 500 -2.07 -2.79 13.95
C LEU A 500 -2.84 -3.08 12.64
N ALA A 501 -3.03 -4.35 12.30
CA ALA A 501 -3.85 -4.76 11.17
C ALA A 501 -5.31 -4.30 11.31
N GLN A 502 -5.87 -4.39 12.52
CA GLN A 502 -7.22 -3.94 12.84
C GLN A 502 -7.39 -2.43 12.62
N ILE A 503 -6.41 -1.60 12.99
CA ILE A 503 -6.42 -0.15 12.70
C ILE A 503 -6.59 0.08 11.20
N GLN A 504 -5.74 -0.52 10.37
CA GLN A 504 -5.78 -0.30 8.91
C GLN A 504 -7.07 -0.84 8.28
N LEU A 505 -7.57 -1.98 8.76
CA LEU A 505 -8.79 -2.59 8.23
C LEU A 505 -10.05 -1.84 8.62
N ASN A 506 -10.11 -1.26 9.82
CA ASN A 506 -11.22 -0.42 10.23
C ASN A 506 -11.34 0.83 9.34
N LEU A 507 -10.21 1.38 8.87
CA LEU A 507 -10.21 2.47 7.88
C LEU A 507 -10.78 2.00 6.54
N LEU A 508 -10.32 0.86 6.01
CA LEU A 508 -10.81 0.32 4.74
C LEU A 508 -12.31 0.00 4.78
N ARG A 509 -12.80 -0.56 5.90
CA ARG A 509 -14.23 -0.87 6.09
C ARG A 509 -15.14 0.34 6.09
N THR A 510 -14.58 1.54 6.31
CA THR A 510 -15.33 2.78 6.18
C THR A 510 -15.74 3.03 4.73
N VAL A 511 -14.95 2.54 3.77
CA VAL A 511 -15.23 2.61 2.33
C VAL A 511 -15.99 1.38 1.83
N HIS A 512 -15.65 0.20 2.36
CA HIS A 512 -16.28 -1.08 2.02
C HIS A 512 -17.00 -1.68 3.23
N ILE A 513 -18.26 -1.27 3.43
CA ILE A 513 -19.10 -1.90 4.44
C ILE A 513 -19.24 -3.40 4.13
N SER A 514 -19.07 -4.26 5.14
CA SER A 514 -19.28 -5.70 4.97
C SER A 514 -20.73 -5.98 4.51
N PRO A 515 -20.93 -6.79 3.46
CA PRO A 515 -22.27 -7.23 3.08
C PRO A 515 -23.01 -7.99 4.18
N SER A 516 -22.26 -8.62 5.10
CA SER A 516 -22.81 -9.35 6.25
C SER A 516 -23.20 -8.46 7.42
N LEU A 517 -22.94 -7.14 7.35
CA LEU A 517 -23.27 -6.22 8.43
C LEU A 517 -24.78 -6.03 8.52
N ASN A 518 -25.38 -6.45 9.62
CA ASN A 518 -26.74 -6.06 9.96
C ASN A 518 -26.76 -4.58 10.37
N LYS A 519 -27.48 -3.75 9.60
CA LYS A 519 -27.54 -2.30 9.80
C LYS A 519 -28.76 -1.85 10.58
N ASP A 520 -29.75 -2.73 10.77
CA ASP A 520 -31.08 -2.37 11.24
C ASP A 520 -31.05 -1.74 12.64
N HIS A 521 -30.09 -2.17 13.46
CA HIS A 521 -29.94 -1.72 14.84
C HIS A 521 -28.69 -0.84 15.05
N LEU A 522 -27.88 -0.60 14.02
CA LEU A 522 -26.63 0.16 14.13
C LEU A 522 -26.78 1.59 13.61
N THR A 523 -26.10 2.51 14.28
CA THR A 523 -26.08 3.92 13.89
C THR A 523 -24.81 4.25 13.12
N ASN A 524 -24.96 5.05 12.07
CA ASN A 524 -23.83 5.62 11.35
C ASN A 524 -23.61 7.08 11.78
N PRO A 525 -22.52 7.41 12.50
CA PRO A 525 -22.26 8.78 12.95
C PRO A 525 -21.93 9.70 11.77
N LEU A 526 -21.62 9.16 10.57
CA LEU A 526 -21.52 9.90 9.32
C LEU A 526 -22.92 10.13 8.74
N ASN A 527 -23.75 10.90 9.44
CA ASN A 527 -25.18 11.04 9.14
C ASN A 527 -25.50 11.97 7.94
N THR A 528 -24.56 12.83 7.54
CA THR A 528 -24.75 13.74 6.38
C THR A 528 -24.01 13.23 5.15
N THR A 529 -24.61 13.41 3.96
CA THR A 529 -23.98 13.08 2.67
C THR A 529 -22.61 13.72 2.52
N LYS A 530 -22.45 14.97 2.99
CA LYS A 530 -21.17 15.68 2.98
C LYS A 530 -20.12 15.03 3.88
N SER A 531 -20.50 14.58 5.07
CA SER A 531 -19.55 13.93 5.99
C SER A 531 -19.13 12.56 5.49
N LYS A 532 -20.06 11.79 4.91
CA LYS A 532 -19.74 10.51 4.23
C LYS A 532 -18.75 10.74 3.09
N ASP A 533 -19.08 11.64 2.17
CA ASP A 533 -18.25 11.91 1.00
C ASP A 533 -16.84 12.39 1.37
N ILE A 534 -16.73 13.30 2.33
CA ILE A 534 -15.41 13.76 2.78
C ILE A 534 -14.64 12.62 3.45
N THR A 535 -15.27 11.88 4.36
CA THR A 535 -14.57 10.86 5.18
C THR A 535 -14.07 9.69 4.35
N CYS A 536 -14.88 9.16 3.44
CA CYS A 536 -14.47 8.02 2.61
C CYS A 536 -13.40 8.40 1.56
N ARG A 537 -13.44 9.64 1.05
CA ARG A 537 -12.38 10.18 0.17
C ARG A 537 -11.04 10.43 0.87
N LEU A 538 -10.99 10.30 2.20
CA LEU A 538 -9.73 10.30 2.94
C LEU A 538 -8.99 8.98 2.78
N VAL A 539 -9.69 7.87 2.59
CA VAL A 539 -9.08 6.55 2.70
C VAL A 539 -8.51 6.13 1.35
N LYS A 540 -7.20 5.92 1.31
CA LYS A 540 -6.42 5.31 0.24
C LYS A 540 -6.36 3.80 0.43
N PHE A 541 -6.51 3.08 -0.67
CA PHE A 541 -6.39 1.62 -0.69
C PHE A 541 -6.05 1.13 -2.09
N HIS A 542 -5.65 -0.13 -2.20
CA HIS A 542 -5.37 -0.77 -3.48
C HIS A 542 -6.64 -1.39 -4.03
N SER A 543 -7.00 -1.10 -5.29
CA SER A 543 -8.17 -1.67 -5.95
C SER A 543 -7.80 -2.41 -7.22
N ILE A 544 -8.30 -3.63 -7.42
CA ILE A 544 -7.90 -4.46 -8.58
C ILE A 544 -8.51 -3.94 -9.89
N GLY A 545 -9.68 -3.28 -9.83
CA GLY A 545 -10.43 -2.84 -11.03
C GLY A 545 -10.08 -1.45 -11.57
N TYR A 546 -9.22 -0.70 -10.88
CA TYR A 546 -9.00 0.72 -11.15
C TYR A 546 -7.52 1.07 -11.20
N THR A 547 -7.20 2.08 -12.01
CA THR A 547 -5.85 2.60 -12.17
C THR A 547 -5.84 4.12 -11.95
N SER A 548 -4.87 4.60 -11.18
CA SER A 548 -4.60 6.02 -11.00
C SER A 548 -3.54 6.50 -12.00
N LEU A 549 -3.86 7.56 -12.74
CA LEU A 549 -3.02 8.15 -13.77
C LEU A 549 -2.47 9.53 -13.37
N SER A 550 -1.34 9.92 -13.96
CA SER A 550 -0.66 11.20 -13.66
C SER A 550 -1.28 12.29 -14.50
N VAL A 551 -1.99 13.23 -13.87
CA VAL A 551 -2.60 14.36 -14.61
C VAL A 551 -1.52 15.24 -15.21
N PHE A 552 -0.41 15.44 -14.49
CA PHE A 552 0.76 16.14 -15.01
C PHE A 552 1.35 15.43 -16.23
N GLY A 553 1.51 14.09 -16.17
CA GLY A 553 2.01 13.30 -17.29
C GLY A 553 1.10 13.35 -18.52
N ILE A 554 -0.21 13.24 -18.32
CA ILE A 554 -1.22 13.41 -19.39
C ILE A 554 -1.08 14.80 -20.02
N GLY A 555 -1.10 15.85 -19.19
CA GLY A 555 -1.01 17.23 -19.65
C GLY A 555 0.28 17.51 -20.41
N PHE A 556 1.41 17.01 -19.92
CA PHE A 556 2.71 17.14 -20.58
C PHE A 556 2.71 16.52 -21.98
N VAL A 557 2.25 15.28 -22.11
CA VAL A 557 2.18 14.59 -23.43
C VAL A 557 1.27 15.35 -24.38
N VAL A 558 0.06 15.73 -23.95
CA VAL A 558 -0.90 16.42 -24.81
C VAL A 558 -0.35 17.77 -25.29
N VAL A 559 0.17 18.60 -24.38
CA VAL A 559 0.69 19.93 -24.71
C VAL A 559 1.95 19.84 -25.58
N PHE A 560 2.89 18.97 -25.23
CA PHE A 560 4.13 18.81 -25.98
C PHE A 560 3.88 18.26 -27.38
N SER A 561 3.02 17.25 -27.51
CA SER A 561 2.63 16.72 -28.82
C SER A 561 1.88 17.75 -29.64
N ALA A 562 0.92 18.49 -29.07
CA ALA A 562 0.23 19.56 -29.78
C ALA A 562 1.19 20.65 -30.28
N PHE A 563 2.18 21.02 -29.46
CA PHE A 563 3.24 21.95 -29.85
C PHE A 563 4.05 21.44 -31.06
N LEU A 564 4.48 20.18 -31.05
CA LEU A 564 5.20 19.58 -32.18
C LEU A 564 4.34 19.48 -33.45
N LEU A 565 3.04 19.19 -33.31
CA LEU A 565 2.10 19.19 -34.43
C LEU A 565 1.97 20.59 -35.05
N ILE A 566 1.77 21.62 -34.23
CA ILE A 566 1.67 23.02 -34.69
C ILE A 566 2.96 23.44 -35.40
N LEU A 567 4.13 23.12 -34.82
CA LEU A 567 5.40 23.41 -35.45
C LEU A 567 5.54 22.69 -36.80
N GLY A 568 5.16 21.42 -36.89
CA GLY A 568 5.21 20.66 -38.14
C GLY A 568 4.29 21.26 -39.22
N LEU A 569 3.09 21.70 -38.84
CA LEU A 569 2.17 22.39 -39.75
C LEU A 569 2.67 23.77 -40.17
N ALA A 570 3.57 24.39 -39.41
CA ALA A 570 4.19 25.66 -39.75
C ALA A 570 5.30 25.55 -40.82
N GLU A 571 5.56 24.36 -41.37
CA GLU A 571 6.55 24.14 -42.45
C GLU A 571 6.47 25.19 -43.59
N PRO A 572 5.28 25.54 -44.15
CA PRO A 572 5.19 26.54 -45.22
C PRO A 572 5.61 27.95 -44.77
N LEU A 573 5.32 28.30 -43.51
CA LEU A 573 5.68 29.59 -42.93
C LEU A 573 7.19 29.66 -42.68
N VAL A 574 7.79 28.58 -42.20
CA VAL A 574 9.26 28.46 -42.06
C VAL A 574 9.93 28.58 -43.43
N LEU A 575 9.43 27.88 -44.45
CA LEU A 575 9.96 27.98 -45.81
C LEU A 575 9.83 29.40 -46.38
N LYS A 576 8.75 30.13 -46.09
CA LYS A 576 8.59 31.52 -46.51
C LYS A 576 9.61 32.44 -45.82
N LEU A 577 9.77 32.33 -44.50
CA LEU A 577 10.73 33.11 -43.73
C LEU A 577 12.17 32.85 -44.18
N VAL A 578 12.54 31.57 -44.32
CA VAL A 578 13.87 31.18 -44.82
C VAL A 578 14.06 31.65 -46.27
N GLY A 579 13.03 31.61 -47.10
CA GLY A 579 13.08 32.10 -48.48
C GLY A 579 13.34 33.61 -48.60
N CYS A 580 12.90 34.40 -47.61
CA CYS A 580 13.22 35.84 -47.56
C CYS A 580 14.70 36.11 -47.26
N VAL A 581 15.35 35.24 -46.49
CA VAL A 581 16.76 35.42 -46.06
C VAL A 581 17.73 34.67 -46.97
N HIS A 582 17.36 33.47 -47.41
CA HIS A 582 18.17 32.53 -48.20
C HIS A 582 17.33 31.83 -49.29
N PRO A 583 16.94 32.55 -50.36
CA PRO A 583 16.19 31.98 -51.49
C PRO A 583 16.76 30.67 -52.09
N PRO A 584 18.10 30.51 -52.26
CA PRO A 584 18.67 29.31 -52.89
C PRO A 584 18.41 28.01 -52.12
N LEU A 585 18.25 28.07 -50.80
CA LEU A 585 17.97 26.89 -49.98
C LEU A 585 16.54 26.38 -50.20
N VAL A 586 15.58 27.30 -50.31
CA VAL A 586 14.17 26.97 -50.56
C VAL A 586 13.98 26.43 -51.98
N GLU A 587 14.72 26.97 -52.95
CA GLU A 587 14.71 26.46 -54.32
C GLU A 587 15.29 25.04 -54.41
N ALA A 588 16.40 24.76 -53.72
CA ALA A 588 16.95 23.40 -53.62
C ALA A 588 15.95 22.42 -52.95
N TRP A 589 15.30 22.83 -51.85
CA TRP A 589 14.25 22.02 -51.19
C TRP A 589 13.08 21.69 -52.14
N LYS A 590 12.71 22.62 -53.03
CA LYS A 590 11.64 22.38 -54.02
C LYS A 590 12.10 21.47 -55.17
N ASN A 591 13.34 21.62 -55.62
CA ASN A 591 13.86 20.93 -56.80
C ASN A 591 14.34 19.50 -56.51
N ASP A 592 14.69 19.17 -55.27
CA ASP A 592 15.15 17.83 -54.88
C ASP A 592 14.01 16.81 -54.66
N ASP A 593 12.78 17.16 -55.05
CA ASP A 593 11.62 16.26 -54.98
C ASP A 593 11.68 15.20 -56.11
N ILE A 594 11.32 13.95 -55.81
CA ILE A 594 11.44 12.82 -56.74
C ILE A 594 10.57 13.01 -57.99
N PHE A 595 9.43 13.68 -57.85
CA PHE A 595 8.57 14.03 -58.99
C PHE A 595 9.23 15.01 -59.93
N GLN A 596 10.06 15.92 -59.40
CA GLN A 596 10.79 16.87 -60.22
C GLN A 596 11.99 16.21 -60.91
N PHE A 597 12.66 15.27 -60.23
CA PHE A 597 13.63 14.39 -60.88
C PHE A 597 13.02 13.58 -62.03
N SER A 598 11.84 12.97 -61.83
CA SER A 598 11.14 12.24 -62.90
C SER A 598 10.75 13.17 -64.06
N LYS A 599 10.29 14.38 -63.76
CA LYS A 599 9.95 15.38 -64.77
C LYS A 599 11.17 15.84 -65.59
N ASP A 600 12.30 16.06 -64.94
CA ASP A 600 13.55 16.45 -65.60
C ASP A 600 14.14 15.30 -66.42
N ALA A 601 14.09 14.06 -65.91
CA ALA A 601 14.50 12.87 -66.63
C ALA A 601 13.64 12.61 -67.89
N ASN A 602 12.32 12.79 -67.77
CA ASN A 602 11.39 12.66 -68.91
C ASN A 602 11.57 13.77 -69.94
N LYS A 603 11.88 15.01 -69.53
CA LYS A 603 12.23 16.10 -70.45
C LYS A 603 13.54 15.80 -71.20
N GLY A 604 14.56 15.31 -70.50
CA GLY A 604 15.81 14.88 -71.13
C GLY A 604 15.61 13.72 -72.10
N ALA A 605 14.81 12.71 -71.73
CA ALA A 605 14.46 11.60 -72.63
C ALA A 605 13.66 12.07 -73.86
N GLY A 606 12.82 13.09 -73.72
CA GLY A 606 12.07 13.71 -74.82
C GLY A 606 12.95 14.51 -75.79
N GLU A 607 14.01 15.16 -75.31
CA GLU A 607 14.98 15.88 -76.16
C GLU A 607 15.85 14.93 -77.00
N TYR A 608 16.19 13.74 -76.49
CA TYR A 608 16.91 12.72 -77.27
C TYR A 608 16.05 12.03 -78.34
N ALA A 609 14.72 12.06 -78.22
CA ALA A 609 13.80 11.49 -79.20
C ALA A 609 13.52 12.42 -80.40
N ALA A 610 14.00 13.68 -80.38
CA ALA A 610 13.68 14.72 -81.37
C ALA A 610 14.84 15.05 -82.33
N VAL A 611 15.74 14.11 -82.63
CA VAL A 611 16.76 14.27 -83.69
C VAL A 611 16.27 13.60 -84.98
N PRO A 612 16.01 14.32 -86.08
CA PRO A 612 15.63 13.71 -87.36
C PRO A 612 16.85 13.10 -88.05
N ALA A 613 16.75 11.83 -88.43
CA ALA A 613 17.70 11.18 -89.33
C ALA A 613 17.51 11.74 -90.76
N HIS A 614 18.51 12.48 -91.25
CA HIS A 614 18.60 12.87 -92.66
C HIS A 614 19.66 12.03 -93.40
N ALA A 615 19.28 11.66 -94.61
CA ALA A 615 19.86 10.64 -95.49
C ALA A 615 21.07 11.06 -96.34
N GLY A 616 21.75 10.04 -96.89
CA GLY A 616 22.66 10.08 -98.05
C GLY A 616 23.90 9.21 -97.82
N GLY A 617 24.32 8.24 -98.64
CA GLY A 617 23.91 7.79 -99.96
C GLY A 617 25.16 7.31 -100.74
N SER A 618 25.13 6.04 -101.19
CA SER A 618 25.84 5.42 -102.35
C SER A 618 27.29 4.91 -102.28
N GLY A 619 27.46 3.71 -102.90
CA GLY A 619 28.70 3.07 -103.40
C GLY A 619 29.20 1.92 -102.51
N GLY A 620 29.16 0.62 -102.84
CA GLY A 620 29.01 -0.10 -104.10
C GLY A 620 30.19 -1.06 -104.28
N ALA A 621 30.05 -2.34 -103.92
CA ALA A 621 30.78 -3.50 -104.48
C ALA A 621 30.31 -4.82 -103.82
N ALA A 622 29.73 -5.72 -104.64
CA ALA A 622 29.56 -7.17 -104.39
C ALA A 622 30.61 -7.91 -105.27
N PRO A 623 30.70 -9.27 -105.37
CA PRO A 623 29.86 -10.33 -104.78
C PRO A 623 30.64 -11.61 -104.31
N GLY A 624 29.92 -12.63 -103.80
CA GLY A 624 30.26 -14.02 -104.14
C GLY A 624 30.13 -15.10 -103.05
N HIS A 625 29.10 -15.95 -103.22
CA HIS A 625 29.00 -17.41 -102.91
C HIS A 625 29.30 -17.92 -101.49
N GLY A 626 28.52 -18.81 -100.88
CA GLY A 626 27.41 -19.64 -101.32
C GLY A 626 27.06 -20.62 -100.19
N ASN A 627 25.77 -20.97 -100.07
CA ASN A 627 25.28 -22.19 -99.42
C ASN A 627 25.85 -23.44 -100.13
N PRO A 628 25.64 -24.70 -99.65
CA PRO A 628 24.90 -25.15 -98.45
C PRO A 628 25.61 -26.26 -97.63
N ALA A 629 25.13 -26.48 -96.40
CA ALA A 629 24.74 -27.79 -95.85
C ALA A 629 23.84 -27.56 -94.64
#